data_AF-A0A6N7GJA0-F1
#
_entry.id   AF-A0A6N7GJA0-F1
#
_cell.length_a   1.000
_cell.length_b   1.000
_cell.length_c   1.000
_cell.angle_alpha   90.00
_cell.angle_beta   90.00
_cell.angle_gamma   90.00
#
_symmetry.space_group_name_H-M   'P 1'
#
loop_
_entity.id
_entity.type
_entity.pdbx_description
1 polymer ?
#
loop_
_entity_poly.entity_id
_entity_poly.type
_entity_poly.pdbx_seq_one_letter_code
_entity_poly.pdbx_strand_id
1 'polypeptide(L)'
;TEATTEQDEVGRLHGDLIDLQPAVRDAVVLALPTSPLCREDCPGLCPECGAHWDDLPADHRHGGPVDPRWAALDKLTLTEE
;
A
#
# COMPACT_ATOMS: atom_id res chain seq x y z
N THR A 1 36.85 -6.19 -2.69
CA THR A 1 37.42 -4.84 -2.88
C THR A 1 36.26 -3.87 -2.98
N GLU A 2 36.45 -2.57 -2.76
CA GLU A 2 35.38 -1.53 -2.72
C GLU A 2 34.34 -1.56 -3.86
N ALA A 3 34.59 -2.32 -4.93
CA ALA A 3 33.72 -2.53 -6.07
C ALA A 3 32.55 -3.52 -5.85
N THR A 4 32.52 -4.31 -4.77
CA THR A 4 31.44 -5.30 -4.52
C THR A 4 30.43 -4.89 -3.45
N THR A 5 30.60 -3.74 -2.80
CA THR A 5 29.74 -3.28 -1.69
C THR A 5 28.85 -2.16 -2.17
N GLU A 6 27.54 -2.31 -1.98
CA GLU A 6 26.56 -1.31 -2.40
C GLU A 6 26.66 -0.03 -1.54
N GLN A 7 26.24 1.12 -2.07
CA GLN A 7 26.41 2.41 -1.40
C GLN A 7 25.68 2.49 -0.04
N ASP A 8 24.56 1.77 0.10
CA ASP A 8 23.73 1.72 1.32
C ASP A 8 24.23 0.67 2.33
N GLU A 9 25.14 -0.23 1.95
CA GLU A 9 25.58 -1.35 2.78
C GLU A 9 26.64 -0.93 3.83
N VAL A 10 27.34 0.17 3.58
CA VAL A 10 28.37 0.73 4.48
C VAL A 10 28.21 2.23 4.59
N GLY A 11 27.90 2.72 5.79
CA GLY A 11 27.83 4.15 6.08
C GLY A 11 29.18 4.84 5.85
N ARG A 12 29.19 5.89 5.01
CA ARG A 12 30.39 6.69 4.68
C ARG A 12 30.25 8.10 5.25
N LEU A 13 31.35 8.64 5.76
CA LEU A 13 31.44 10.03 6.16
C LEU A 13 31.72 10.91 4.94
N HIS A 14 30.96 12.00 4.82
CA HIS A 14 31.19 13.09 3.89
C HIS A 14 31.62 14.33 4.68
N GLY A 15 32.92 14.46 4.92
CA GLY A 15 33.45 15.40 5.92
C GLY A 15 33.00 14.99 7.31
N ASP A 16 32.21 15.84 7.96
CA ASP A 16 31.67 15.60 9.31
C ASP A 16 30.21 15.10 9.29
N LEU A 17 29.66 14.76 8.11
CA LEU A 17 28.28 14.33 7.93
C LEU A 17 28.19 12.84 7.57
N ILE A 18 27.16 12.16 8.08
CA ILE A 18 26.82 10.78 7.72
C ILE A 18 25.33 10.69 7.36
N ASP A 19 24.99 9.93 6.33
CA ASP A 19 23.60 9.65 5.98
C ASP A 19 23.03 8.57 6.89
N LEU A 20 22.06 8.95 7.72
CA LEU A 20 21.36 8.04 8.64
C LEU A 20 20.08 7.46 8.05
N GLN A 21 19.66 7.90 6.86
CA GLN A 21 18.41 7.46 6.24
C GLN A 21 18.32 5.93 6.14
N PRO A 22 19.35 5.17 5.72
CA PRO A 22 19.27 3.72 5.65
C PRO A 22 19.04 3.08 7.04
N ALA A 23 19.82 3.47 8.04
CA ALA A 23 19.71 2.92 9.40
C ALA A 23 18.37 3.23 10.06
N VAL A 24 17.84 4.44 9.87
CA VAL A 24 16.52 4.83 10.39
C VAL A 24 15.41 4.07 9.67
N ARG A 25 15.48 3.95 8.33
CA ARG A 25 14.51 3.20 7.54
C ARG A 25 14.42 1.75 8.00
N ASP A 26 15.54 1.09 8.16
CA ASP A 26 15.59 -0.33 8.55
C ASP A 26 15.05 -0.55 9.97
N ALA A 27 15.30 0.38 10.88
CA ALA A 27 14.79 0.32 12.25
C ALA A 27 13.29 0.63 12.37
N VAL A 28 12.76 1.54 11.55
CA VAL A 28 11.41 2.09 11.72
C VAL A 28 10.39 1.45 10.80
N VAL A 29 10.71 1.19 9.52
CA VAL A 29 9.73 0.76 8.52
C VAL A 29 9.05 -0.55 8.90
N LEU A 30 9.80 -1.49 9.48
CA LEU A 30 9.26 -2.77 9.93
C LEU A 30 8.28 -2.65 11.10
N ALA A 31 8.33 -1.55 11.84
CA ALA A 31 7.42 -1.27 12.95
C ALA A 31 6.19 -0.43 12.53
N LEU A 32 6.17 0.09 11.29
CA LEU A 32 5.04 0.86 10.79
C LEU A 32 3.85 -0.06 10.45
N PRO A 33 2.61 0.43 10.65
CA PRO A 33 1.43 -0.29 10.18
C PRO A 33 1.47 -0.45 8.66
N THR A 34 1.05 -1.62 8.17
CA THR A 34 0.98 -1.94 6.74
C THR A 34 -0.01 -1.06 5.97
N SER A 35 -1.02 -0.51 6.66
CA SER A 35 -1.97 0.45 6.10
C SER A 35 -2.09 1.64 7.06
N PRO A 36 -1.24 2.66 6.94
CA PRO A 36 -1.34 3.85 7.77
C PRO A 36 -2.64 4.60 7.42
N LEU A 37 -3.48 4.78 8.42
CA LEU A 37 -4.72 5.54 8.28
C LEU A 37 -4.47 7.02 8.55
N CYS A 38 -5.29 7.86 7.92
CA CYS A 38 -5.26 9.31 8.09
C CYS A 38 -5.72 9.76 9.49
N ARG A 39 -6.55 8.93 10.14
CA ARG A 39 -7.11 9.07 11.49
C ARG A 39 -7.60 7.70 11.98
N GLU A 40 -7.96 7.57 13.25
CA GLU A 40 -8.36 6.28 13.86
C GLU A 40 -9.56 5.61 13.18
N ASP A 41 -10.53 6.39 12.70
CA ASP A 41 -11.76 5.93 12.03
C ASP A 41 -11.77 6.22 10.52
N CYS A 42 -10.58 6.35 9.90
CA CYS A 42 -10.46 6.64 8.47
C CYS A 42 -11.01 5.47 7.65
N PRO A 43 -12.06 5.65 6.83
CA PRO A 43 -12.58 4.59 5.95
C PRO A 43 -11.60 4.24 4.82
N GLY A 44 -10.57 5.08 4.61
CA GLY A 44 -9.52 4.86 3.64
C GLY A 44 -9.87 5.40 2.25
N LEU A 45 -9.21 4.85 1.24
CA LEU A 45 -9.39 5.23 -0.16
C LEU A 45 -10.21 4.19 -0.90
N CYS A 46 -10.97 4.62 -1.91
CA CYS A 46 -11.55 3.70 -2.87
C CYS A 46 -10.42 2.93 -3.59
N PRO A 47 -10.43 1.58 -3.60
CA PRO A 47 -9.35 0.80 -4.19
C PRO A 47 -9.26 0.94 -5.72
N GLU A 48 -10.29 1.49 -6.36
CA GLU A 48 -10.34 1.64 -7.82
C GLU A 48 -9.96 3.05 -8.28
N CYS A 49 -10.51 4.11 -7.67
CA CYS A 49 -10.20 5.48 -8.06
C CYS A 49 -9.25 6.23 -7.12
N GLY A 50 -8.95 5.68 -5.94
CA GLY A 50 -8.06 6.29 -4.95
C GLY A 50 -8.64 7.51 -4.23
N ALA A 51 -9.90 7.88 -4.48
CA ALA A 51 -10.57 8.98 -3.78
C ALA A 51 -10.88 8.59 -2.32
N HIS A 52 -10.87 9.58 -1.44
CA HIS A 52 -11.16 9.39 -0.03
C HIS A 52 -12.65 9.09 0.19
N TRP A 53 -12.97 8.02 0.94
CA TRP A 53 -14.35 7.58 1.13
C TRP A 53 -15.25 8.64 1.79
N ASP A 54 -14.69 9.52 2.63
CA ASP A 54 -15.47 10.60 3.25
C ASP A 54 -15.96 11.65 2.25
N ASP A 55 -15.29 11.78 1.09
CA ASP A 55 -15.61 12.76 0.06
C ASP A 55 -16.51 12.18 -1.04
N LEU A 56 -16.82 10.89 -0.95
CA LEU A 56 -17.56 10.16 -1.97
C LEU A 56 -19.08 10.10 -1.66
N PRO A 57 -19.94 10.11 -2.70
CA PRO A 57 -21.37 9.87 -2.52
C PRO A 57 -21.65 8.51 -1.85
N ALA A 58 -22.75 8.43 -1.12
CA ALA A 58 -23.16 7.18 -0.44
C ALA A 58 -23.39 6.00 -1.40
N ASP A 59 -23.70 6.29 -2.67
CA ASP A 59 -23.89 5.29 -3.72
C ASP A 59 -22.68 5.13 -4.64
N HIS A 60 -21.51 5.62 -4.23
CA HIS A 60 -20.27 5.49 -4.98
C HIS A 60 -19.93 4.01 -5.21
N ARG A 61 -19.81 3.65 -6.48
CA ARG A 61 -19.52 2.31 -6.95
C ARG A 61 -18.91 2.39 -8.33
N HIS A 62 -17.97 1.50 -8.60
CA HIS A 62 -17.42 1.32 -9.92
C HIS A 62 -18.03 0.07 -10.55
N GLY A 63 -18.84 0.29 -11.59
CA GLY A 63 -19.33 -0.79 -12.43
C GLY A 63 -18.30 -1.08 -13.52
N GLY A 64 -17.34 -1.95 -13.23
CA GLY A 64 -16.44 -2.49 -14.25
C GLY A 64 -17.13 -3.60 -15.06
N PRO A 65 -16.76 -3.81 -16.33
CA PRO A 65 -17.17 -5.02 -17.04
C PRO A 65 -16.65 -6.24 -16.25
N VAL A 66 -17.56 -7.13 -15.88
CA VAL A 66 -17.20 -8.43 -15.30
C VAL A 66 -16.29 -9.13 -16.29
N ASP A 67 -15.10 -9.54 -15.84
CA ASP A 67 -14.15 -10.25 -16.67
C ASP A 67 -14.85 -11.48 -17.27
N PRO A 68 -14.87 -11.65 -18.60
CA PRO A 68 -15.62 -12.72 -19.26
C PRO A 68 -15.31 -14.13 -18.76
N ARG A 69 -14.11 -14.35 -18.17
CA ARG A 69 -13.74 -15.64 -17.56
C ARG A 69 -14.62 -16.01 -16.38
N TRP A 70 -15.23 -15.01 -15.74
CA TRP A 70 -16.09 -15.15 -14.57
C TRP A 70 -17.58 -15.21 -14.92
N ALA A 71 -17.96 -15.09 -16.19
CA ALA A 71 -19.36 -15.08 -16.64
C ALA A 71 -20.15 -16.34 -16.25
N ALA A 72 -19.48 -17.46 -15.99
CA ALA A 72 -20.14 -18.67 -15.50
C ALA A 72 -20.69 -18.54 -14.07
N LEU A 73 -20.14 -17.63 -13.25
CA LEU A 73 -20.56 -17.44 -11.86
C LEU A 73 -21.93 -16.77 -11.73
N ASP A 74 -22.38 -16.00 -12.72
CA ASP A 74 -23.72 -15.39 -12.72
C ASP A 74 -24.86 -16.42 -12.62
N LYS A 75 -24.55 -17.70 -12.91
CA LYS A 75 -25.50 -18.82 -12.86
C LYS A 75 -25.54 -19.52 -11.50
N LEU A 76 -24.67 -19.14 -10.56
CA LEU A 76 -24.65 -19.73 -9.23
C LEU A 76 -25.75 -19.09 -8.37
N THR A 77 -26.67 -19.92 -7.91
CA THR A 77 -27.62 -19.56 -6.85
C THR A 77 -27.13 -20.18 -5.55
N LEU A 78 -26.78 -19.33 -4.59
CA LEU A 78 -26.49 -19.79 -3.23
C LEU A 78 -27.84 -20.05 -2.56
N THR A 79 -28.30 -21.29 -2.60
CA THR A 79 -29.38 -21.76 -1.73
C THR A 79 -28.75 -22.02 -0.37
N GLU A 80 -29.06 -21.18 0.61
CA GLU A 80 -28.76 -21.45 2.01
C GLU A 80 -29.83 -22.43 2.53
N GLU A 81 -29.41 -23.60 3.03
CA GLU A 81 -30.23 -24.48 3.88
C GLU A 81 -30.07 -24.08 5.35
#